data_AF-S7V7L3-F1
#
_entry.id   AF-S7V7L3-F1
#
_cell.length_a   1.000
_cell.length_b   1.000
_cell.length_c   1.000
_cell.angle_alpha   90.00
_cell.angle_beta   90.00
_cell.angle_gamma   90.00
#
_symmetry.space_group_name_H-M   'P 1'
#
loop_
_entity.id
_entity.type
_entity.pdbx_description
1 polymer ?
#
loop_
_entity_poly.entity_id
_entity_poly.type
_entity_poly.pdbx_seq_one_letter_code
_entity_poly.pdbx_strand_id
1 'polypeptide(L)'
;MELNRPKEAIAAFQRVLFFGDEDFQKKVFPNIAECYFLLEDYATASRYFDLAYFSASTDTTKTNYTFKKIESLVREKSFLFAKVELLNLPDNLPPTLSNKKLLYSGIIHYGLGEYDESKASFLQIVSEETPQMTIIAAFSKLEKVAKISPKKARIMSMIVPGLGQFYAGDVRNGINSLVLNGSFAYLTLQTMFNYSIWDAAISILPWYQRYHMGGYLRAEEAAYEKIRRETGEIFQEIIVTVASAQPTSQKTPTQSATLNK
;
A
#
# COMPACT_ATOMS: atom_id res chain seq x y z
N MET A 1 -15.62 -15.46 -28.25
CA MET A 1 -15.86 -15.46 -26.79
C MET A 1 -15.38 -14.12 -26.27
N GLU A 2 -16.29 -13.16 -26.16
CA GLU A 2 -15.99 -11.77 -25.80
C GLU A 2 -15.58 -11.67 -24.33
N LEU A 3 -14.36 -11.18 -24.09
CA LEU A 3 -13.90 -10.79 -22.78
C LEU A 3 -14.72 -9.56 -22.30
N ASN A 4 -15.38 -9.72 -21.17
CA ASN A 4 -15.31 -8.76 -20.07
C ASN A 4 -15.89 -7.35 -20.33
N ARG A 5 -17.22 -7.23 -20.46
CA ARG A 5 -17.95 -5.95 -20.40
C ARG A 5 -18.64 -5.79 -19.03
N PRO A 6 -17.89 -5.56 -17.93
CA PRO A 6 -18.46 -5.54 -16.57
C PRO A 6 -19.56 -4.49 -16.39
N LYS A 7 -19.47 -3.35 -17.08
CA LYS A 7 -20.51 -2.31 -17.06
C LYS A 7 -21.86 -2.78 -17.61
N GLU A 8 -21.84 -3.57 -18.68
CA GLU A 8 -23.06 -4.11 -19.28
C GLU A 8 -23.62 -5.27 -18.48
N ALA A 9 -22.74 -6.10 -17.92
CA ALA A 9 -23.12 -7.13 -16.97
C ALA A 9 -23.83 -6.53 -15.76
N ILE A 10 -23.30 -5.43 -15.18
CA ILE A 10 -23.95 -4.68 -14.10
C ILE A 10 -25.35 -4.24 -14.53
N ALA A 11 -25.50 -3.62 -15.70
CA ALA A 11 -26.81 -3.17 -16.18
C ALA A 11 -27.79 -4.35 -16.35
N ALA A 12 -27.33 -5.50 -16.85
CA ALA A 12 -28.14 -6.70 -16.97
C ALA A 12 -28.55 -7.26 -15.60
N PHE A 13 -27.62 -7.35 -14.64
CA PHE A 13 -27.92 -7.81 -13.29
C PHE A 13 -28.84 -6.84 -12.52
N GLN A 14 -28.70 -5.53 -12.73
CA GLN A 14 -29.62 -4.53 -12.17
C GLN A 14 -31.04 -4.69 -12.72
N ARG A 15 -31.21 -5.07 -13.99
CA ARG A 15 -32.54 -5.44 -14.51
C ARG A 15 -33.09 -6.68 -13.81
N VAL A 16 -32.26 -7.70 -13.55
CA VAL A 16 -32.68 -8.89 -12.78
C VAL A 16 -33.07 -8.51 -11.35
N LEU A 17 -32.35 -7.59 -10.71
CA LEU A 17 -32.72 -7.07 -9.38
C LEU A 17 -34.09 -6.38 -9.37
N PHE A 18 -34.45 -5.70 -10.46
CA PHE A 18 -35.70 -4.93 -10.53
C PHE A 18 -36.89 -5.76 -11.03
N PHE A 19 -36.68 -6.65 -12.00
CA PHE A 19 -37.74 -7.37 -12.70
C PHE A 19 -37.79 -8.88 -12.40
N GLY A 20 -36.74 -9.46 -11.81
CA GLY A 20 -36.65 -10.89 -11.56
C GLY A 20 -37.32 -11.32 -10.25
N ASP A 21 -37.61 -12.62 -10.12
CA ASP A 21 -38.14 -13.20 -8.88
C ASP A 21 -37.10 -13.16 -7.74
N GLU A 22 -37.56 -13.20 -6.48
CA GLU A 22 -36.71 -13.09 -5.29
C GLU A 22 -35.49 -14.03 -5.29
N ASP A 23 -35.66 -15.25 -5.78
CA ASP A 23 -34.60 -16.25 -5.86
C ASP A 23 -33.49 -15.84 -6.84
N PHE A 24 -33.83 -15.16 -7.93
CA PHE A 24 -32.86 -14.63 -8.88
C PHE A 24 -32.21 -13.36 -8.35
N GLN A 25 -32.98 -12.49 -7.68
CA GLN A 25 -32.45 -11.26 -7.07
C GLN A 25 -31.32 -11.57 -6.05
N LYS A 26 -31.52 -12.58 -5.21
CA LYS A 26 -30.52 -13.02 -4.21
C LYS A 26 -29.22 -13.54 -4.82
N LYS A 27 -29.29 -14.14 -6.02
CA LYS A 27 -28.16 -14.77 -6.71
C LYS A 27 -27.29 -13.79 -7.49
N VAL A 28 -27.79 -12.60 -7.83
CA VAL A 28 -27.04 -11.64 -8.67
C VAL A 28 -26.11 -10.72 -7.90
N PHE A 29 -26.30 -10.53 -6.59
CA PHE A 29 -25.41 -9.71 -5.75
C PHE A 29 -23.90 -10.04 -5.87
N PRO A 30 -23.45 -11.31 -5.74
CA PRO A 30 -22.03 -11.62 -5.88
C PRO A 30 -21.48 -11.31 -7.27
N ASN A 31 -22.29 -11.44 -8.32
CA ASN A 31 -21.86 -11.14 -9.69
C ASN A 31 -21.71 -9.63 -9.90
N ILE A 32 -22.61 -8.83 -9.34
CA ILE A 32 -22.50 -7.36 -9.34
C ILE A 32 -21.25 -6.94 -8.57
N ALA A 33 -21.01 -7.53 -7.39
CA ALA A 33 -19.82 -7.25 -6.59
C ALA A 33 -18.52 -7.52 -7.36
N GLU A 34 -18.43 -8.68 -8.03
CA GLU A 34 -17.26 -9.03 -8.84
C GLU A 34 -17.08 -8.07 -10.03
N CYS A 35 -18.16 -7.61 -10.66
CA CYS A 35 -18.06 -6.62 -11.74
C CYS A 35 -17.50 -5.28 -11.23
N TYR A 36 -17.95 -4.80 -10.06
CA TYR A 36 -17.38 -3.60 -9.45
C TYR A 36 -15.94 -3.80 -9.01
N PHE A 37 -15.59 -4.98 -8.50
CA PHE A 37 -14.23 -5.34 -8.15
C PHE A 37 -13.29 -5.27 -9.37
N LEU A 38 -13.72 -5.79 -10.52
CA LEU A 38 -12.99 -5.71 -11.79
C LEU A 38 -12.89 -4.29 -12.35
N LEU A 39 -13.81 -3.40 -11.97
CA LEU A 39 -13.78 -1.98 -12.30
C LEU A 39 -12.96 -1.15 -11.29
N GLU A 40 -12.31 -1.80 -10.33
CA GLU A 40 -11.54 -1.18 -9.24
C GLU A 40 -12.39 -0.28 -8.30
N ASP A 41 -13.72 -0.34 -8.40
CA ASP A 41 -14.63 0.28 -7.44
C ASP A 41 -14.82 -0.67 -6.25
N TYR A 42 -13.75 -0.78 -5.45
CA TYR A 42 -13.70 -1.69 -4.31
C TYR A 42 -14.68 -1.30 -3.19
N ALA A 43 -14.97 0.00 -3.05
CA ALA A 43 -15.95 0.50 -2.10
C ALA A 43 -17.35 -0.08 -2.41
N THR A 44 -17.79 0.04 -3.67
CA THR A 44 -19.08 -0.51 -4.11
C THR A 44 -19.06 -2.04 -4.11
N ALA A 45 -17.97 -2.67 -4.53
CA ALA A 45 -17.81 -4.12 -4.47
C ALA A 45 -18.02 -4.67 -3.05
N SER A 46 -17.41 -4.03 -2.04
CA SER A 46 -17.53 -4.44 -0.64
C SER A 46 -18.98 -4.42 -0.15
N ARG A 47 -19.78 -3.42 -0.56
CA ARG A 47 -21.20 -3.30 -0.21
C ARG A 47 -22.03 -4.41 -0.86
N TYR A 48 -21.78 -4.74 -2.13
CA TYR A 48 -22.48 -5.83 -2.79
C TYR A 48 -22.07 -7.21 -2.27
N PHE A 49 -20.82 -7.40 -1.82
CA PHE A 49 -20.44 -8.62 -1.10
C PHE A 49 -21.14 -8.75 0.25
N ASP A 50 -21.44 -7.63 0.93
CA ASP A 50 -22.26 -7.62 2.15
C ASP A 50 -23.70 -8.07 1.86
N LEU A 51 -24.32 -7.56 0.78
CA LEU A 51 -25.63 -8.04 0.32
C LEU A 51 -25.60 -9.52 -0.06
N ALA A 52 -24.54 -9.98 -0.72
CA ALA A 52 -24.34 -11.39 -1.05
C ALA A 52 -24.19 -12.27 0.21
N TYR A 53 -23.57 -11.76 1.27
CA TYR A 53 -23.50 -12.44 2.57
C TYR A 53 -24.89 -12.69 3.16
N PHE A 54 -25.76 -11.68 3.17
CA PHE A 54 -27.12 -11.82 3.69
C PHE A 54 -28.01 -12.69 2.81
N SER A 55 -27.71 -12.82 1.52
CA SER A 55 -28.45 -13.68 0.60
C SER A 55 -27.98 -15.15 0.59
N ALA A 56 -26.84 -15.45 1.21
CA ALA A 56 -26.24 -16.77 1.22
C ALA A 56 -26.94 -17.74 2.20
N SER A 57 -27.19 -18.96 1.72
CA SER A 57 -27.88 -20.00 2.52
C SER A 57 -26.95 -20.84 3.40
N THR A 58 -25.64 -20.86 3.13
CA THR A 58 -24.67 -21.69 3.87
C THR A 58 -23.58 -20.83 4.51
N ASP A 59 -23.08 -21.27 5.66
CA ASP A 59 -22.00 -20.58 6.37
C ASP A 59 -20.68 -20.58 5.58
N THR A 60 -20.45 -21.61 4.77
CA THR A 60 -19.30 -21.67 3.86
C THR A 60 -19.38 -20.58 2.80
N THR A 61 -20.54 -20.39 2.17
CA THR A 61 -20.75 -19.32 1.17
C THR A 61 -20.61 -17.94 1.81
N LYS A 62 -21.19 -17.74 3.00
CA LYS A 62 -21.04 -16.51 3.79
C LYS A 62 -19.58 -16.17 4.05
N THR A 63 -18.82 -17.13 4.55
CA THR A 63 -17.38 -16.97 4.82
C THR A 63 -16.60 -16.56 3.57
N ASN A 64 -16.92 -17.14 2.41
CA ASN A 64 -16.29 -16.76 1.14
C ASN A 64 -16.60 -15.32 0.74
N TYR A 65 -17.84 -14.85 0.91
CA TYR A 65 -18.21 -13.46 0.66
C TYR A 65 -17.56 -12.49 1.65
N THR A 66 -17.43 -12.86 2.93
CA THR A 66 -16.66 -12.08 3.91
C THR A 66 -15.20 -11.93 3.47
N PHE A 67 -14.55 -12.99 2.98
CA PHE A 67 -13.19 -12.88 2.44
C PHE A 67 -13.10 -11.95 1.21
N LYS A 68 -14.09 -12.00 0.31
CA LYS A 68 -14.14 -11.10 -0.86
C LYS A 68 -14.38 -9.64 -0.47
N LYS A 69 -15.19 -9.40 0.58
CA LYS A 69 -15.36 -8.09 1.20
C LYS A 69 -14.05 -7.58 1.82
N ILE A 70 -13.37 -8.41 2.61
CA ILE A 70 -12.03 -8.11 3.17
C ILE A 70 -11.04 -7.75 2.06
N GLU A 71 -11.00 -8.55 0.99
CA GLU A 71 -10.13 -8.30 -0.16
C GLU A 71 -10.41 -6.92 -0.78
N SER A 72 -11.68 -6.58 -0.99
CA SER A 72 -12.10 -5.29 -1.51
C SER A 72 -11.64 -4.14 -0.59
N LEU A 73 -11.87 -4.27 0.72
CA LEU A 73 -11.45 -3.26 1.71
C LEU A 73 -9.93 -3.09 1.77
N VAL A 74 -9.16 -4.17 1.64
CA VAL A 74 -7.70 -4.13 1.58
C VAL A 74 -7.22 -3.41 0.32
N ARG A 75 -7.82 -3.67 -0.84
CA ARG A 75 -7.51 -2.98 -2.11
C ARG A 75 -7.82 -1.48 -2.04
N GLU A 76 -8.90 -1.12 -1.35
CA GLU A 76 -9.27 0.28 -1.05
C GLU A 76 -8.33 0.95 -0.02
N LYS A 77 -7.48 0.18 0.68
CA LYS A 77 -6.67 0.62 1.83
C LYS A 77 -7.50 1.00 3.07
N SER A 78 -8.73 0.51 3.15
CA SER A 78 -9.65 0.62 4.28
C SER A 78 -9.31 -0.42 5.37
N PHE A 79 -8.07 -0.42 5.86
CA PHE A 79 -7.53 -1.49 6.72
C PHE A 79 -8.26 -1.67 8.05
N LEU A 80 -8.78 -0.58 8.66
CA LEU A 80 -9.55 -0.66 9.90
C LEU A 80 -10.85 -1.45 9.71
N PHE A 81 -11.59 -1.18 8.62
CA PHE A 81 -12.81 -1.92 8.30
C PHE A 81 -12.49 -3.37 7.94
N ALA A 82 -11.41 -3.60 7.19
CA ALA A 82 -10.95 -4.95 6.88
C ALA A 82 -10.62 -5.75 8.16
N LYS A 83 -10.01 -5.11 9.17
CA LYS A 83 -9.71 -5.72 10.47
C LYS A 83 -10.98 -6.14 11.20
N VAL A 84 -12.01 -5.30 11.21
CA VAL A 84 -13.32 -5.63 11.81
C VAL A 84 -13.93 -6.87 11.14
N GLU A 85 -13.96 -6.90 9.80
CA GLU A 85 -14.49 -8.06 9.06
C GLU A 85 -13.68 -9.33 9.30
N LEU A 86 -12.35 -9.21 9.43
CA LEU A 86 -11.46 -10.34 9.73
C LEU A 86 -11.73 -10.94 11.12
N LEU A 87 -12.03 -10.09 12.12
CA LEU A 87 -12.37 -10.51 13.47
C LEU A 87 -13.74 -11.20 13.54
N ASN A 88 -14.65 -10.88 12.62
CA ASN A 88 -15.97 -11.50 12.53
C ASN A 88 -15.95 -12.89 11.86
N LEU A 89 -14.81 -13.32 11.31
CA LEU A 89 -14.68 -14.67 10.75
C LEU A 89 -14.68 -15.72 11.87
N PRO A 90 -15.31 -16.89 11.66
CA PRO A 90 -15.33 -17.96 12.66
C PRO A 90 -13.93 -18.44 13.00
N ASP A 91 -13.75 -18.96 14.22
CA ASP A 91 -12.45 -19.45 14.69
C ASP A 91 -12.10 -20.82 14.11
N ASN A 92 -13.10 -21.67 13.89
CA ASN A 92 -12.91 -23.02 13.35
C ASN A 92 -13.01 -23.02 11.82
N LEU A 93 -11.98 -22.51 11.15
CA LEU A 93 -11.87 -22.52 9.69
C LEU A 93 -11.12 -23.76 9.19
N PRO A 94 -11.49 -24.31 8.02
CA PRO A 94 -10.67 -25.28 7.31
C PRO A 94 -9.23 -24.74 7.11
N PRO A 95 -8.20 -25.60 7.08
CA PRO A 95 -6.80 -25.16 6.98
C PRO A 95 -6.52 -24.17 5.83
N THR A 96 -7.17 -24.35 4.69
CA THR A 96 -7.05 -23.46 3.52
C THR A 96 -7.56 -22.04 3.79
N LEU A 97 -8.70 -21.92 4.47
CA LEU A 97 -9.28 -20.63 4.84
C LEU A 97 -8.58 -20.02 6.06
N SER A 98 -8.02 -20.84 6.94
CA SER A 98 -7.18 -20.39 8.06
C SER A 98 -5.92 -19.69 7.55
N ASN A 99 -5.20 -20.29 6.59
CA ASN A 99 -4.04 -19.65 5.94
C ASN A 99 -4.42 -18.35 5.24
N LYS A 100 -5.60 -18.30 4.61
CA LYS A 100 -6.13 -17.07 3.99
C LYS A 100 -6.43 -15.98 5.04
N LYS A 101 -7.00 -16.34 6.20
CA LYS A 101 -7.21 -15.43 7.33
C LYS A 101 -5.87 -14.88 7.85
N LEU A 102 -4.86 -15.73 8.02
CA LEU A 102 -3.51 -15.33 8.42
C LEU A 102 -2.85 -14.39 7.40
N LEU A 103 -3.02 -14.67 6.10
CA LEU A 103 -2.48 -13.82 5.04
C LEU A 103 -3.07 -12.41 5.11
N TYR A 104 -4.41 -12.30 5.16
CA TYR A 104 -5.05 -10.99 5.30
C TYR A 104 -4.73 -10.33 6.63
N SER A 105 -4.62 -11.09 7.73
CA SER A 105 -4.14 -10.57 9.02
C SER A 105 -2.78 -9.89 8.85
N GLY A 106 -1.80 -10.58 8.24
CA GLY A 106 -0.48 -10.04 7.98
C GLY A 106 -0.53 -8.74 7.17
N ILE A 107 -1.30 -8.72 6.08
CA ILE A 107 -1.46 -7.55 5.20
C ILE A 107 -2.12 -6.37 5.91
N ILE A 108 -3.19 -6.62 6.68
CA ILE A 108 -3.97 -5.59 7.37
C ILE A 108 -3.13 -4.96 8.48
N HIS A 109 -2.51 -5.76 9.34
CA HIS A 109 -1.63 -5.26 10.40
C HIS A 109 -0.45 -4.48 9.81
N TYR A 110 0.12 -4.93 8.68
CA TYR A 110 1.15 -4.18 7.96
C TYR A 110 0.66 -2.80 7.52
N GLY A 111 -0.52 -2.75 6.90
CA GLY A 111 -1.14 -1.50 6.43
C GLY A 111 -1.49 -0.52 7.56
N LEU A 112 -1.71 -1.03 8.78
CA LEU A 112 -1.94 -0.24 9.99
C LEU A 112 -0.66 0.18 10.72
N GLY A 113 0.51 -0.31 10.31
CA GLY A 113 1.79 -0.08 11.00
C GLY A 113 1.99 -0.96 12.25
N GLU A 114 1.13 -1.96 12.45
CA GLU A 114 1.17 -2.96 13.53
C GLU A 114 2.12 -4.10 13.11
N TYR A 115 3.43 -3.79 13.06
CA TYR A 115 4.41 -4.66 12.40
C TYR A 115 4.71 -5.97 13.16
N ASP A 116 4.57 -5.99 14.48
CA ASP A 116 4.80 -7.19 15.28
C ASP A 116 3.72 -8.24 15.03
N GLU A 117 2.46 -7.82 15.01
CA GLU A 117 1.30 -8.65 14.70
C GLU A 117 1.32 -9.11 13.23
N SER A 118 1.74 -8.23 12.33
CA SER A 118 1.95 -8.56 10.92
C SER A 118 2.98 -9.68 10.75
N LYS A 119 4.15 -9.53 11.39
CA LYS A 119 5.22 -10.52 11.39
C LYS A 119 4.76 -11.86 11.96
N ALA A 120 4.08 -11.84 13.11
CA ALA A 120 3.54 -13.05 13.74
C ALA A 120 2.56 -13.78 12.82
N SER A 121 1.71 -13.04 12.09
CA SER A 121 0.76 -13.62 11.14
C SER A 121 1.47 -14.29 9.96
N PHE A 122 2.47 -13.63 9.36
CA PHE A 122 3.20 -14.21 8.22
C PHE A 122 4.06 -15.42 8.61
N LEU A 123 4.68 -15.42 9.79
CA LEU A 123 5.47 -16.55 10.27
C LEU A 123 4.64 -17.81 10.54
N GLN A 124 3.36 -17.66 10.86
CA GLN A 124 2.45 -18.80 11.01
C GLN A 124 2.10 -19.47 9.68
N ILE A 125 2.23 -18.76 8.56
CA ILE A 125 1.92 -19.30 7.22
C ILE A 125 3.06 -20.18 6.70
N VAL A 126 4.30 -19.86 7.08
CA VAL A 126 5.50 -20.51 6.55
C VAL A 126 6.05 -21.53 7.55
N SER A 127 6.24 -22.78 7.12
CA SER A 127 6.76 -23.85 7.98
C SER A 127 8.27 -24.07 7.84
N GLU A 128 8.84 -23.67 6.70
CA GLU A 128 10.26 -23.84 6.42
C GLU A 128 11.13 -22.74 7.05
N GLU A 129 12.31 -23.11 7.54
CA GLU A 129 13.24 -22.21 8.23
C GLU A 129 13.75 -21.08 7.31
N THR A 130 14.05 -21.38 6.04
CA THR A 130 14.62 -20.38 5.11
C THR A 130 13.64 -19.22 4.80
N PRO A 131 12.36 -19.46 4.43
CA PRO A 131 11.36 -18.40 4.34
C PRO A 131 11.13 -17.62 5.63
N GLN A 132 11.12 -18.29 6.79
CA GLN A 132 10.98 -17.64 8.09
C GLN A 132 12.11 -16.64 8.36
N MET A 133 13.35 -17.05 8.13
CA MET A 133 14.52 -16.17 8.29
C MET A 133 14.49 -14.97 7.34
N THR A 134 14.00 -15.17 6.11
CA THR A 134 13.82 -14.08 5.14
C THR A 134 12.79 -13.06 5.62
N ILE A 135 11.64 -13.53 6.14
CA ILE A 135 10.61 -12.66 6.73
C ILE A 135 11.17 -11.90 7.94
N ILE A 136 11.86 -12.59 8.86
CA ILE A 136 12.47 -11.95 10.03
C ILE A 136 13.45 -10.86 9.61
N ALA A 137 14.33 -11.14 8.64
CA ALA A 137 15.27 -10.16 8.12
C ALA A 137 14.56 -8.96 7.47
N ALA A 138 13.48 -9.19 6.73
CA ALA A 138 12.67 -8.13 6.12
C ALA A 138 12.06 -7.19 7.18
N PHE A 139 11.50 -7.74 8.26
CA PHE A 139 10.99 -6.92 9.38
C PHE A 139 12.12 -6.19 10.12
N SER A 140 13.29 -6.78 10.28
CA SER A 140 14.45 -6.07 10.84
C SER A 140 14.96 -4.93 9.94
N LYS A 141 14.80 -5.02 8.61
CA LYS A 141 15.02 -3.88 7.70
C LYS A 141 13.97 -2.79 7.98
N LEU A 142 12.70 -3.17 8.14
CA LEU A 142 11.60 -2.23 8.37
C LEU A 142 11.77 -1.41 9.64
N GLU A 143 12.25 -2.03 10.73
CA GLU A 143 12.60 -1.32 11.97
C GLU A 143 13.64 -0.21 11.76
N LYS A 144 14.57 -0.39 10.81
CA LYS A 144 15.56 0.65 10.46
C LYS A 144 14.90 1.78 9.67
N VAL A 145 14.00 1.45 8.73
CA VAL A 145 13.23 2.42 7.96
C VAL A 145 12.35 3.27 8.88
N ALA A 146 11.70 2.65 9.86
CA ALA A 146 10.84 3.33 10.84
C ALA A 146 11.59 4.37 11.70
N LYS A 147 12.93 4.27 11.82
CA LYS A 147 13.76 5.25 12.52
C LYS A 147 14.06 6.50 11.68
N ILE A 148 13.79 6.48 10.38
CA ILE A 148 13.95 7.64 9.51
C ILE A 148 12.92 8.71 9.93
N SER A 149 13.39 9.94 10.15
CA SER A 149 12.51 11.04 10.56
C SER A 149 12.53 12.17 9.52
N PRO A 150 11.42 12.42 8.82
CA PRO A 150 11.31 13.54 7.87
C PRO A 150 11.57 14.90 8.51
N LYS A 151 11.08 15.11 9.74
CA LYS A 151 11.33 16.33 10.50
C LYS A 151 12.82 16.53 10.83
N LYS A 152 13.55 15.46 11.17
CA LYS A 152 15.00 15.55 11.36
C LYS A 152 15.71 15.91 10.05
N ALA A 153 15.32 15.31 8.92
CA ALA A 153 15.86 15.67 7.60
C ALA A 153 15.66 17.16 7.30
N ARG A 154 14.46 17.68 7.56
CA ARG A 154 14.17 19.11 7.43
C ARG A 154 15.08 19.98 8.31
N ILE A 155 15.13 19.69 9.61
CA ILE A 155 15.95 20.46 10.57
C ILE A 155 17.42 20.45 10.17
N MET A 156 17.96 19.28 9.80
CA MET A 156 19.33 19.17 9.31
C MET A 156 19.58 20.11 8.11
N SER A 157 18.64 20.18 7.17
CA SER A 157 18.74 21.06 6.00
C SER A 157 18.51 22.54 6.31
N MET A 158 17.83 22.87 7.41
CA MET A 158 17.74 24.25 7.90
C MET A 158 19.07 24.74 8.48
N ILE A 159 19.84 23.83 9.10
CA ILE A 159 21.13 24.17 9.73
C ILE A 159 22.24 24.16 8.68
N VAL A 160 22.31 23.09 7.87
CA VAL A 160 23.30 22.91 6.82
C VAL A 160 22.56 22.57 5.53
N PRO A 161 22.56 23.47 4.53
CA PRO A 161 21.87 23.24 3.26
C PRO A 161 22.25 21.88 2.66
N GLY A 162 21.25 21.07 2.31
CA GLY A 162 21.44 19.76 1.69
C GLY A 162 21.72 18.59 2.65
N LEU A 163 22.05 18.83 3.93
CA LEU A 163 22.40 17.75 4.86
C LEU A 163 21.25 16.75 5.08
N GLY A 164 20.01 17.23 5.17
CA GLY A 164 18.85 16.36 5.28
C GLY A 164 18.57 15.54 4.02
N GLN A 165 18.95 16.04 2.85
CA GLN A 165 18.82 15.29 1.59
C GLN A 165 19.84 14.15 1.56
N PHE A 166 21.08 14.36 2.03
CA PHE A 166 22.04 13.28 2.23
C PHE A 166 21.55 12.24 3.24
N TYR A 167 20.97 12.69 4.37
CA TYR A 167 20.34 11.80 5.35
C TYR A 167 19.22 10.94 4.72
N ALA A 168 18.40 11.55 3.85
CA ALA A 168 17.37 10.87 3.08
C ALA A 168 17.94 10.05 1.90
N GLY A 169 19.25 10.01 1.67
CA GLY A 169 19.87 9.31 0.54
C GLY A 169 19.71 9.99 -0.83
N ASP A 170 19.19 11.22 -0.86
CA ASP A 170 19.02 12.05 -2.05
C ASP A 170 20.27 12.91 -2.30
N VAL A 171 21.35 12.22 -2.66
CA VAL A 171 22.70 12.80 -2.85
C VAL A 171 22.69 13.90 -3.91
N ARG A 172 21.99 13.70 -5.02
CA ARG A 172 21.95 14.65 -6.13
C ARG A 172 21.34 15.99 -5.71
N ASN A 173 20.20 15.96 -5.01
CA ASN A 173 19.58 17.20 -4.55
C ASN A 173 20.35 17.80 -3.36
N GLY A 174 20.99 16.97 -2.54
CA GLY A 174 21.96 17.41 -1.51
C GLY A 174 23.06 18.29 -2.08
N ILE A 175 23.74 17.82 -3.13
CA ILE A 175 24.79 18.59 -3.83
C ILE A 175 24.21 19.87 -4.44
N ASN A 176 23.06 19.78 -5.11
CA ASN A 176 22.42 20.96 -5.71
C ASN A 176 22.12 22.05 -4.67
N SER A 177 21.60 21.65 -3.51
CA SER A 177 21.33 22.58 -2.41
C SER A 177 22.61 23.20 -1.85
N LEU A 178 23.69 22.42 -1.70
CA LEU A 178 24.99 22.93 -1.27
C LEU A 178 25.56 23.96 -2.24
N VAL A 179 25.58 23.63 -3.54
CA VAL A 179 26.12 24.54 -4.58
C VAL A 179 25.32 25.83 -4.64
N LEU A 180 23.99 25.75 -4.60
CA LEU A 180 23.14 26.92 -4.72
C LEU A 180 23.26 27.84 -3.51
N ASN A 181 23.19 27.29 -2.29
CA ASN A 181 23.32 28.09 -1.07
C ASN A 181 24.75 28.61 -0.89
N GLY A 182 25.77 27.83 -1.28
CA GLY A 182 27.17 28.27 -1.32
C GLY A 182 27.38 29.41 -2.31
N SER A 183 26.72 29.36 -3.48
CA SER A 183 26.76 30.45 -4.47
C SER A 183 26.14 31.72 -3.90
N PHE A 184 25.00 31.63 -3.20
CA PHE A 184 24.41 32.80 -2.53
C PHE A 184 25.31 33.34 -1.42
N ALA A 185 25.94 32.49 -0.61
CA ALA A 185 26.89 32.93 0.42
C ALA A 185 28.08 33.68 -0.21
N TYR A 186 28.65 33.12 -1.29
CA TYR A 186 29.72 33.77 -2.05
C TYR A 186 29.29 35.12 -2.63
N LEU A 187 28.14 35.18 -3.32
CA LEU A 187 27.60 36.42 -3.88
C LEU A 187 27.33 37.47 -2.79
N THR A 188 26.88 37.03 -1.62
CA THR A 188 26.62 37.93 -0.47
C THR A 188 27.94 38.54 -0.01
N LEU A 189 28.97 37.73 0.23
CA LEU A 189 30.31 38.23 0.60
C LEU A 189 30.87 39.17 -0.46
N GLN A 190 30.80 38.78 -1.73
CA GLN A 190 31.29 39.58 -2.85
C GLN A 190 30.57 40.93 -2.94
N THR A 191 29.25 40.95 -2.77
CA THR A 191 28.46 42.19 -2.83
C THR A 191 28.74 43.09 -1.62
N MET A 192 28.88 42.50 -0.42
CA MET A 192 29.22 43.26 0.79
C MET A 192 30.59 43.94 0.70
N PHE A 193 31.60 43.30 0.09
CA PHE A 193 32.94 43.89 -0.03
C PHE A 193 33.07 44.93 -1.14
N ASN A 194 32.29 44.82 -2.23
CA ASN A 194 32.38 45.75 -3.36
C ASN A 194 31.38 46.91 -3.30
N TYR A 195 30.28 46.76 -2.56
CA TYR A 195 29.21 47.74 -2.44
C TYR A 195 28.91 47.99 -0.95
N SER A 196 27.69 47.71 -0.50
CA SER A 196 27.30 47.78 0.91
C SER A 196 26.58 46.51 1.37
N ILE A 197 26.47 46.35 2.69
CA ILE A 197 25.65 45.29 3.30
C ILE A 197 24.18 45.38 2.92
N TRP A 198 23.67 46.60 2.68
CA TRP A 198 22.28 46.83 2.28
C TRP A 198 22.02 46.39 0.84
N ASP A 199 22.98 46.61 -0.06
CA ASP A 199 22.88 46.14 -1.44
C ASP A 199 22.82 44.61 -1.49
N ALA A 200 23.66 43.94 -0.71
CA ALA A 200 23.63 42.48 -0.58
C ALA A 200 22.29 41.99 0.02
N ALA A 201 21.80 42.64 1.07
CA ALA A 201 20.54 42.27 1.72
C ALA A 201 19.34 42.40 0.77
N ILE A 202 19.21 43.51 0.04
CA ILE A 202 18.06 43.73 -0.85
C ILE A 202 18.14 42.83 -2.08
N SER A 203 19.33 42.63 -2.66
CA SER A 203 19.49 41.91 -3.91
C SER A 203 19.54 40.39 -3.76
N ILE A 204 20.07 39.85 -2.66
CA ILE A 204 20.36 38.42 -2.53
C ILE A 204 19.47 37.73 -1.49
N LEU A 205 19.18 38.37 -0.36
CA LEU A 205 18.46 37.74 0.76
C LEU A 205 17.09 37.17 0.36
N PRO A 206 16.26 37.82 -0.47
CA PRO A 206 14.97 37.26 -0.89
C PRO A 206 15.12 35.93 -1.64
N TRP A 207 16.14 35.82 -2.49
CA TRP A 207 16.43 34.60 -3.25
C TRP A 207 16.99 33.53 -2.34
N TYR A 208 17.96 33.88 -1.50
CA TYR A 208 18.53 32.97 -0.52
C TYR A 208 17.42 32.36 0.36
N GLN A 209 16.54 33.17 0.94
CA GLN A 209 15.43 32.70 1.75
C GLN A 209 14.54 31.71 0.98
N ARG A 210 14.17 32.04 -0.26
CA ARG A 210 13.32 31.19 -1.10
C ARG A 210 13.97 29.83 -1.36
N TYR A 211 15.23 29.80 -1.76
CA TYR A 211 15.92 28.57 -2.12
C TYR A 211 16.33 27.74 -0.90
N HIS A 212 16.73 28.40 0.19
CA HIS A 212 17.01 27.75 1.46
C HIS A 212 15.73 27.06 2.00
N MET A 213 14.59 27.77 1.94
CA MET A 213 13.29 27.21 2.31
C MET A 213 12.86 26.04 1.44
N GLY A 214 12.96 26.19 0.11
CA GLY A 214 12.68 25.08 -0.80
C GLY A 214 13.57 23.86 -0.52
N GLY A 215 14.85 24.08 -0.19
CA GLY A 215 15.81 23.03 0.12
C GLY A 215 15.40 22.18 1.32
N TYR A 216 15.07 22.80 2.46
CA TYR A 216 14.71 22.04 3.66
C TYR A 216 13.33 21.38 3.57
N LEU A 217 12.37 21.96 2.82
CA LEU A 217 11.07 21.33 2.59
C LEU A 217 11.23 20.10 1.70
N ARG A 218 12.04 20.20 0.65
CA ARG A 218 12.37 19.06 -0.22
C ARG A 218 13.12 17.95 0.51
N ALA A 219 13.94 18.29 1.52
CA ALA A 219 14.59 17.30 2.37
C ALA A 219 13.58 16.48 3.19
N GLU A 220 12.52 17.12 3.69
CA GLU A 220 11.40 16.45 4.36
C GLU A 220 10.70 15.48 3.41
N GLU A 221 10.37 15.95 2.21
CA GLU A 221 9.70 15.17 1.17
C GLU A 221 10.54 13.96 0.72
N ALA A 222 11.84 14.14 0.47
CA ALA A 222 12.75 13.06 0.11
C ALA A 222 12.80 11.96 1.19
N ALA A 223 12.74 12.33 2.47
CA ALA A 223 12.66 11.36 3.55
C ALA A 223 11.33 10.59 3.56
N TYR A 224 10.19 11.25 3.30
CA TYR A 224 8.90 10.58 3.12
C TYR A 224 8.90 9.62 1.94
N GLU A 225 9.47 10.03 0.81
CA GLU A 225 9.60 9.18 -0.39
C GLU A 225 10.45 7.94 -0.12
N LYS A 226 11.59 8.11 0.55
CA LYS A 226 12.45 6.98 0.94
C LYS A 226 11.71 5.99 1.82
N ILE A 227 11.01 6.47 2.86
CA ILE A 227 10.20 5.60 3.73
C ILE A 227 9.16 4.84 2.90
N ARG A 228 8.37 5.54 2.07
CA ARG A 228 7.33 4.90 1.24
C ARG A 228 7.90 3.83 0.31
N ARG A 229 9.03 4.13 -0.35
CA ARG A 229 9.69 3.21 -1.27
C ARG A 229 10.20 1.97 -0.54
N GLU A 230 10.99 2.15 0.52
CA GLU A 230 11.62 1.04 1.24
C GLU A 230 10.57 0.17 1.95
N THR A 231 9.54 0.77 2.56
CA THR A 231 8.41 0.03 3.13
C THR A 231 7.69 -0.79 2.04
N GLY A 232 7.43 -0.22 0.86
CA GLY A 232 6.80 -0.96 -0.24
C GLY A 232 7.65 -2.14 -0.76
N GLU A 233 8.96 -1.93 -0.92
CA GLU A 233 9.91 -2.97 -1.34
C GLU A 233 9.98 -4.12 -0.33
N ILE A 234 10.05 -3.79 0.96
CA ILE A 234 10.05 -4.77 2.06
C ILE A 234 8.74 -5.57 2.08
N PHE A 235 7.60 -4.90 1.92
CA PHE A 235 6.31 -5.59 1.87
C PHE A 235 6.26 -6.57 0.70
N GLN A 236 6.74 -6.17 -0.48
CA GLN A 236 6.78 -7.04 -1.64
C GLN A 236 7.70 -8.25 -1.43
N GLU A 237 8.87 -8.05 -0.80
CA GLU A 237 9.78 -9.14 -0.39
C GLU A 237 9.02 -10.16 0.48
N ILE A 238 8.31 -9.69 1.52
CA ILE A 238 7.51 -10.55 2.41
C ILE A 238 6.44 -11.33 1.64
N ILE A 239 5.65 -10.66 0.80
CA ILE A 239 4.56 -11.31 0.05
C ILE A 239 5.10 -12.36 -0.92
N VAL A 240 6.20 -12.08 -1.63
CA VAL A 240 6.84 -13.03 -2.53
C VAL A 240 7.37 -14.23 -1.76
N THR A 241 8.02 -14.01 -0.62
CA THR A 241 8.51 -15.11 0.24
C THR A 241 7.36 -15.99 0.70
N VAL A 242 6.28 -15.41 1.24
CA VAL A 242 5.10 -16.16 1.69
C VAL A 242 4.45 -16.93 0.55
N ALA A 243 4.33 -16.33 -0.64
CA ALA A 243 3.76 -16.98 -1.81
C ALA A 243 4.62 -18.16 -2.31
N SER A 244 5.95 -18.03 -2.27
CA SER A 244 6.87 -19.08 -2.70
C SER A 244 6.94 -20.28 -1.75
N ALA A 245 6.67 -20.05 -0.47
CA ALA A 245 6.70 -21.08 0.58
C ALA A 245 5.40 -21.90 0.69
N GLN A 246 4.34 -21.49 -0.01
CA GLN A 246 3.10 -22.27 -0.07
C GLN A 246 3.29 -23.44 -1.05
N PRO A 247 3.03 -24.70 -0.65
CA PRO A 247 3.15 -25.84 -1.57
C PRO A 247 2.21 -25.64 -2.76
N THR A 248 2.75 -25.83 -3.97
CA THR A 248 2.04 -25.72 -5.26
C THR A 248 0.88 -26.72 -5.37
N SER A 249 -0.24 -26.43 -4.70
CA SER A 249 -1.54 -27.09 -4.94
C SER A 249 -2.49 -26.16 -5.70
N GLN A 250 -2.00 -25.05 -6.24
CA GLN A 250 -2.81 -24.03 -6.92
C GLN A 250 -2.19 -23.58 -8.25
N LYS A 251 -1.84 -24.52 -9.12
CA LYS A 251 -2.02 -24.26 -10.56
C LYS A 251 -3.48 -24.56 -10.88
N THR A 252 -4.27 -23.51 -11.06
CA THR A 252 -5.60 -23.60 -11.67
C THR A 252 -5.49 -24.48 -12.93
N PRO A 253 -6.29 -25.53 -13.10
CA PRO A 253 -6.30 -26.26 -14.36
C PRO A 253 -6.88 -25.31 -15.42
N THR A 254 -6.00 -24.80 -16.28
CA THR A 254 -6.39 -24.22 -17.55
C THR A 254 -7.30 -25.23 -18.24
N GLN A 255 -8.54 -24.83 -18.48
CA GLN A 255 -9.49 -25.57 -19.28
C GLN A 255 -8.91 -25.76 -20.69
N SER A 256 -8.30 -26.92 -20.95
CA SER A 256 -7.97 -27.38 -22.29
C SER A 256 -8.25 -28.89 -22.38
N ALA A 257 -9.53 -29.20 -22.54
CA ALA A 257 -10.12 -30.48 -22.94
C ALA A 257 -11.57 -30.11 -23.31
N THR A 258 -12.14 -30.30 -24.49
CA THR A 258 -11.89 -31.23 -25.61
C THR A 258 -12.69 -30.67 -26.81
N LEU A 259 -12.03 -30.44 -27.94
CA LEU A 259 -12.70 -30.32 -29.24
C LEU A 259 -12.05 -31.37 -30.14
N ASN A 260 -12.62 -32.57 -30.09
CA ASN A 260 -12.46 -33.62 -31.07
C ASN A 260 -13.75 -34.44 -31.05
N LYS A 261 -14.73 -33.97 -31.82
CA LYS A 261 -15.67 -34.75 -32.62
C LYS A 261 -16.17 -33.86 -33.75
#